data_AF-A0AAW7D5G1-F1
#
_entry.id   AF-A0AAW7D5G1-F1
#
_cell.length_a   1.000
_cell.length_b   1.000
_cell.length_c   1.000
_cell.angle_alpha   90.00
_cell.angle_beta   90.00
_cell.angle_gamma   90.00
#
_symmetry.space_group_name_H-M   'P 1'
#
loop_
_entity.id
_entity.type
_entity.pdbx_description
1 polymer ?
#
loop_
_entity_poly.entity_id
_entity_poly.type
_entity_poly.pdbx_seq_one_letter_code
_entity_poly.pdbx_strand_id
1 'polypeptide(L)'
;MKLAIEIPQTNPSHLTYSLGLNLNEACARHHKTLFFCWNIRAGIDKGIEMQRIVDYVSWYGKEVLFRKFEIEEQFLFTMLDEDHYLVKRALKEHRRLRRLFKIDTKNPMKSLIYIEEELDLHIRFEEKQMFPEFEKNATQKKLKVINEQFNSLLTNADWKDQFWL
;
A
#
# COMPACT_ATOMS: atom_id res chain seq x y z
N MET A 1 21.60 -57.87 24.39
CA MET A 1 21.87 -56.71 25.27
C MET A 1 21.43 -55.46 24.51
N LYS A 2 20.25 -54.91 24.83
CA LYS A 2 19.70 -53.69 24.23
C LYS A 2 20.32 -52.50 24.95
N LEU A 3 20.97 -51.59 24.24
CA LEU A 3 21.30 -50.26 24.76
C LEU A 3 20.15 -49.33 24.38
N ALA A 4 19.26 -49.08 25.35
CA ALA A 4 18.27 -48.02 25.25
C ALA A 4 18.97 -46.71 25.61
N ILE A 5 19.04 -45.79 24.65
CA ILE A 5 19.50 -44.42 24.89
C ILE A 5 18.23 -43.62 25.22
N GLU A 6 18.10 -43.18 26.46
CA GLU A 6 17.07 -42.22 26.84
C GLU A 6 17.39 -40.86 26.19
N ILE A 7 16.58 -40.47 25.20
CA ILE A 7 16.59 -39.12 24.66
C ILE A 7 15.73 -38.26 25.58
N PRO A 8 16.24 -37.15 26.14
CA PRO A 8 15.41 -36.26 26.95
C PRO A 8 14.28 -35.70 26.09
N GLN A 9 13.04 -35.95 26.50
CA GLN A 9 11.85 -35.32 25.94
C GLN A 9 11.83 -33.86 26.38
N THR A 10 12.52 -32.98 25.65
CA THR A 10 12.31 -31.54 25.81
C THR A 10 11.00 -31.17 25.14
N ASN A 11 9.96 -31.01 25.96
CA ASN A 11 8.66 -30.47 25.55
C ASN A 11 8.86 -29.09 24.90
N PRO A 12 8.51 -28.87 23.62
CA PRO A 12 8.57 -27.55 23.02
C PRO A 12 7.24 -26.82 23.28
N SER A 13 6.89 -26.64 24.56
CA SER A 13 5.78 -25.77 24.94
C SER A 13 6.37 -24.45 25.45
N HIS A 14 6.04 -23.36 24.74
CA HIS A 14 6.43 -21.96 24.99
C HIS A 14 7.74 -21.47 24.36
N LEU A 15 7.87 -21.64 23.05
CA LEU A 15 8.39 -20.56 22.22
C LEU A 15 7.20 -19.87 21.54
N THR A 16 6.48 -19.03 22.29
CA THR A 16 5.67 -17.99 21.64
C THR A 16 6.65 -17.00 21.03
N TYR A 17 7.06 -17.25 19.78
CA TYR A 17 7.56 -16.17 18.94
C TYR A 17 6.40 -15.17 18.83
N SER A 18 6.43 -14.11 19.63
CA SER A 18 5.66 -12.93 19.25
C SER A 18 6.39 -12.37 18.05
N LEU A 19 6.03 -12.85 16.85
CA LEU A 19 6.40 -12.18 15.61
C LEU A 19 5.80 -10.78 15.72
N GLY A 20 6.65 -9.83 16.11
CA GLY A 20 6.28 -8.43 16.15
C GLY A 20 5.95 -7.99 14.74
N LEU A 21 4.91 -7.17 14.59
CA LEU A 21 4.53 -6.61 13.31
C LEU A 21 5.70 -5.76 12.80
N ASN A 22 6.11 -5.92 11.55
CA ASN A 22 7.01 -4.96 10.88
C ASN A 22 6.20 -3.95 10.04
N LEU A 23 6.86 -2.96 9.44
CA LEU A 23 6.13 -1.89 8.76
C LEU A 23 5.51 -2.36 7.44
N ASN A 24 6.16 -3.27 6.72
CA ASN A 24 5.60 -3.88 5.51
C ASN A 24 4.33 -4.68 5.82
N GLU A 25 4.29 -5.41 6.94
CA GLU A 25 3.10 -6.12 7.40
C GLU A 25 2.00 -5.16 7.85
N ALA A 26 2.36 -4.11 8.61
CA ALA A 26 1.41 -3.08 9.03
C ALA A 26 0.80 -2.32 7.85
N CYS A 27 1.54 -2.21 6.75
CA CYS A 27 1.12 -1.55 5.53
C CYS A 27 0.79 -2.54 4.42
N ALA A 28 0.45 -3.81 4.70
CA ALA A 28 0.27 -4.81 3.64
C ALA A 28 -0.76 -4.42 2.56
N ARG A 29 -1.77 -3.61 2.93
CA ARG A 29 -2.75 -3.07 1.98
C ARG A 29 -2.21 -1.95 1.10
N HIS A 30 -1.14 -1.26 1.51
CA HIS A 30 -0.39 -0.31 0.69
C HIS A 30 0.18 -0.98 -0.56
N HIS A 31 0.84 -2.12 -0.40
CA HIS A 31 1.39 -2.88 -1.52
C HIS A 31 0.28 -3.37 -2.50
N LYS A 32 -0.94 -3.60 -2.01
CA LYS A 32 -2.09 -3.95 -2.88
C LYS A 32 -2.47 -2.82 -3.85
N THR A 33 -2.06 -1.58 -3.62
CA THR A 33 -2.23 -0.50 -4.60
C THR A 33 -1.43 -0.73 -5.89
N LEU A 34 -0.38 -1.56 -5.87
CA LEU A 34 0.26 -2.01 -7.12
C LEU A 34 -0.69 -2.85 -8.00
N PHE A 35 -1.61 -3.59 -7.39
CA PHE A 35 -2.65 -4.31 -8.14
C PHE A 35 -3.61 -3.32 -8.83
N PHE A 36 -3.85 -2.14 -8.25
CA PHE A 36 -4.62 -1.09 -8.92
C PHE A 36 -3.90 -0.57 -10.18
N CYS A 37 -2.60 -0.31 -10.07
CA CYS A 37 -1.79 0.09 -11.22
C CYS A 37 -1.79 -1.00 -12.32
N TRP A 38 -1.73 -2.27 -11.91
CA TRP A 38 -1.84 -3.40 -12.84
C TRP A 38 -3.24 -3.48 -13.49
N ASN A 39 -4.32 -3.25 -12.74
CA ASN A 39 -5.68 -3.26 -13.27
C ASN A 39 -5.84 -2.24 -14.41
N ILE A 40 -5.27 -1.03 -14.28
CA ILE A 40 -5.30 -0.02 -15.36
C ILE A 40 -4.64 -0.57 -16.62
N ARG A 41 -3.41 -1.09 -16.50
CA ARG A 41 -2.67 -1.69 -17.62
C ARG A 41 -3.44 -2.84 -18.27
N ALA A 42 -3.98 -3.75 -17.45
CA ALA A 42 -4.76 -4.89 -17.93
C ALA A 42 -6.03 -4.44 -18.68
N GLY A 43 -6.72 -3.39 -18.22
CA GLY A 43 -7.88 -2.83 -18.92
C GLY A 43 -7.51 -2.25 -20.28
N ILE A 44 -6.40 -1.52 -20.35
CA ILE A 44 -5.87 -0.95 -21.59
C ILE A 44 -5.48 -2.07 -22.56
N ASP A 45 -4.69 -3.05 -22.11
CA ASP A 45 -4.18 -4.15 -22.95
C ASP A 45 -5.31 -5.04 -23.49
N LYS A 46 -6.36 -5.27 -22.70
CA LYS A 46 -7.55 -6.02 -23.10
C LYS A 46 -8.51 -5.22 -24.00
N GLY A 47 -8.23 -3.93 -24.26
CA GLY A 47 -9.11 -3.06 -25.04
C GLY A 47 -10.47 -2.82 -24.37
N ILE A 48 -10.50 -2.79 -23.03
CA ILE A 48 -11.71 -2.49 -22.27
C ILE A 48 -12.18 -1.07 -22.60
N GLU A 49 -13.51 -0.91 -22.63
CA GLU A 49 -14.15 0.37 -22.88
C GLU A 49 -13.62 1.45 -21.91
N MET A 50 -13.14 2.56 -22.47
CA MET A 50 -12.36 3.58 -21.74
C MET A 50 -13.11 4.13 -20.53
N GLN A 51 -14.42 4.34 -20.63
CA GLN A 51 -15.22 4.88 -19.53
C GLN A 51 -15.21 3.94 -18.32
N ARG A 52 -15.25 2.61 -18.53
CA ARG A 52 -15.17 1.64 -17.43
C ARG A 52 -13.86 1.75 -16.63
N ILE A 53 -12.75 1.96 -17.33
CA ILE A 53 -11.44 2.16 -16.68
C ILE A 53 -11.43 3.50 -15.93
N VAL A 54 -11.93 4.57 -16.56
CA VAL A 54 -12.03 5.91 -15.94
C VAL A 54 -12.90 5.91 -14.69
N ASP A 55 -14.04 5.21 -14.72
CA ASP A 55 -14.95 5.10 -13.58
C ASP A 55 -14.29 4.36 -12.41
N TYR A 56 -13.60 3.26 -12.71
CA TYR A 56 -12.81 2.52 -11.72
C TYR A 56 -11.70 3.37 -11.10
N VAL A 57 -10.92 4.08 -11.92
CA VAL A 57 -9.84 4.95 -11.44
C VAL A 57 -10.37 6.11 -10.60
N SER A 58 -11.46 6.73 -11.04
CA SER A 58 -12.11 7.82 -10.31
C SER A 58 -12.63 7.35 -8.95
N TRP A 59 -13.27 6.18 -8.91
CA TRP A 59 -13.72 5.56 -7.68
C TRP A 59 -12.55 5.22 -6.75
N TYR A 60 -11.52 4.54 -7.27
CA TYR A 60 -10.37 4.12 -6.47
C TYR A 60 -9.63 5.31 -5.87
N GLY A 61 -9.44 6.36 -6.67
CA GLY A 61 -8.83 7.61 -6.21
C GLY A 61 -9.55 8.17 -4.99
N LYS A 62 -10.87 8.33 -5.10
CA LYS A 62 -11.70 8.96 -4.07
C LYS A 62 -11.88 8.09 -2.83
N GLU A 63 -12.19 6.81 -3.01
CA GLU A 63 -12.64 5.95 -1.91
C GLU A 63 -11.51 5.15 -1.27
N VAL A 64 -10.37 5.00 -1.96
CA VAL A 64 -9.22 4.21 -1.49
C VAL A 64 -7.96 5.06 -1.35
N LEU A 65 -7.44 5.59 -2.46
CA LEU A 65 -6.11 6.17 -2.51
C LEU A 65 -5.98 7.45 -1.68
N PHE A 66 -6.96 8.34 -1.74
CA PHE A 66 -6.90 9.60 -1.00
C PHE A 66 -7.05 9.41 0.50
N ARG A 67 -7.81 8.40 0.93
CA ARG A 67 -7.89 7.98 2.33
C ARG A 67 -6.60 7.32 2.80
N LYS A 68 -5.96 6.51 1.94
CA LYS A 68 -4.60 5.99 2.18
C LYS A 68 -3.62 7.13 2.45
N PHE A 69 -3.60 8.16 1.59
CA PHE A 69 -2.73 9.32 1.80
C PHE A 69 -3.01 10.03 3.13
N GLU A 70 -4.27 10.19 3.51
CA GLU A 70 -4.63 10.79 4.81
C GLU A 70 -4.10 9.96 5.98
N ILE A 71 -4.21 8.63 5.92
CA ILE A 71 -3.64 7.73 6.94
C ILE A 71 -2.11 7.86 6.98
N GLU A 72 -1.47 7.90 5.82
CA GLU A 72 -0.02 8.07 5.72
C GLU A 72 0.45 9.37 6.35
N GLU A 73 -0.19 10.48 5.99
CA GLU A 73 0.12 11.81 6.50
C GLU A 73 -0.13 11.92 8.02
N GLN A 74 -1.20 11.33 8.54
CA GLN A 74 -1.57 11.42 9.96
C GLN A 74 -0.79 10.46 10.87
N PHE A 75 -0.44 9.27 10.39
CA PHE A 75 0.11 8.20 11.25
C PHE A 75 1.52 7.76 10.88
N LEU A 76 1.84 7.64 9.59
CA LEU A 76 3.17 7.20 9.15
C LEU A 76 4.17 8.36 9.15
N PHE A 77 3.82 9.50 8.55
CA PHE A 77 4.76 10.60 8.35
C PHE A 77 5.13 11.28 9.68
N THR A 78 4.31 11.13 10.72
CA THR A 78 4.60 11.59 12.08
C THR A 78 5.68 10.77 12.80
N MET A 79 6.20 9.71 12.19
CA MET A 79 7.37 8.97 12.68
C MET A 79 8.71 9.63 12.38
N LEU A 80 8.72 10.62 11.48
CA LEU A 80 9.88 11.47 11.19
C LEU A 80 9.50 12.93 11.44
N ASP A 81 10.51 13.79 11.48
CA ASP A 81 10.29 15.24 11.54
C ASP A 81 9.58 15.71 10.27
N GLU A 82 8.70 16.70 10.40
CA GLU A 82 7.97 17.28 9.27
C GLU A 82 8.91 17.85 8.20
N ASP A 83 10.07 18.35 8.64
CA ASP A 83 11.10 18.90 7.75
C ASP A 83 11.95 17.85 7.03
N HIS A 84 11.79 16.56 7.37
CA HIS A 84 12.54 15.45 6.78
C HIS A 84 12.31 15.38 5.27
N TYR A 85 13.40 15.24 4.50
CA TYR A 85 13.35 15.35 3.04
C TYR A 85 12.43 14.29 2.39
N LEU A 86 12.36 13.09 2.98
CA LEU A 86 11.47 12.01 2.54
C LEU A 86 9.99 12.38 2.69
N VAL A 87 9.61 12.96 3.85
CA VAL A 87 8.23 13.41 4.12
C VAL A 87 7.85 14.53 3.14
N LYS A 88 8.73 15.52 2.94
CA LYS A 88 8.51 16.61 1.97
C LYS A 88 8.31 16.08 0.54
N ARG A 89 9.09 15.08 0.15
CA ARG A 89 8.97 14.41 -1.14
C ARG A 89 7.62 13.69 -1.27
N ALA A 90 7.26 12.85 -0.30
CA ALA A 90 6.01 12.10 -0.31
C ALA A 90 4.78 13.04 -0.41
N LEU A 91 4.75 14.10 0.40
CA LEU A 91 3.69 15.12 0.34
C LEU A 91 3.60 15.82 -1.03
N LYS A 92 4.74 16.06 -1.69
CA LYS A 92 4.76 16.62 -3.04
C LYS A 92 4.19 15.63 -4.06
N GLU A 93 4.55 14.35 -3.95
CA GLU A 93 4.03 13.27 -4.80
C GLU A 93 2.53 13.07 -4.59
N HIS A 94 2.03 13.06 -3.34
CA HIS A 94 0.58 13.03 -3.03
C HIS A 94 -0.18 14.18 -3.71
N ARG A 95 0.34 15.42 -3.61
CA ARG A 95 -0.29 16.59 -4.27
C ARG A 95 -0.31 16.45 -5.79
N ARG A 96 0.73 15.86 -6.39
CA ARG A 96 0.80 15.61 -7.83
C ARG A 96 -0.21 14.55 -8.25
N LEU A 97 -0.25 13.42 -7.56
CA LEU A 97 -1.19 12.33 -7.80
C LEU A 97 -2.65 12.83 -7.68
N ARG A 98 -2.99 13.58 -6.62
CA ARG A 98 -4.33 14.19 -6.48
C ARG A 98 -4.75 15.06 -7.67
N ARG A 99 -3.80 15.69 -8.37
CA ARG A 99 -4.08 16.46 -9.60
C ARG A 99 -4.28 15.56 -10.80
N LEU A 100 -3.50 14.49 -10.95
CA LEU A 100 -3.63 13.54 -12.06
C LEU A 100 -4.97 12.82 -12.07
N PHE A 101 -5.51 12.51 -10.89
CA PHE A 101 -6.84 11.94 -10.75
C PHE A 101 -7.99 12.88 -11.18
N LYS A 102 -7.70 14.16 -11.49
CA LYS A 102 -8.61 15.01 -12.26
C LYS A 102 -8.45 14.69 -13.75
N ILE A 103 -8.92 13.50 -14.12
CA ILE A 103 -8.75 12.92 -15.45
C ILE A 103 -9.26 13.89 -16.52
N ASP A 104 -8.44 14.14 -17.54
CA ASP A 104 -8.83 14.92 -18.71
C ASP A 104 -9.80 14.11 -19.57
N THR A 105 -11.04 14.56 -19.67
CA THR A 105 -12.08 13.89 -20.47
C THR A 105 -11.79 13.89 -21.96
N LYS A 106 -10.93 14.78 -22.45
CA LYS A 106 -10.51 14.82 -23.87
C LYS A 106 -9.40 13.83 -24.17
N ASN A 107 -8.59 13.48 -23.17
CA ASN A 107 -7.49 12.52 -23.31
C ASN A 107 -7.34 11.67 -22.03
N PRO A 108 -8.32 10.79 -21.75
CA PRO A 108 -8.30 9.98 -20.54
C PRO A 108 -7.11 9.00 -20.54
N MET A 109 -6.77 8.44 -21.71
CA MET A 109 -5.64 7.51 -21.87
C MET A 109 -4.33 8.07 -21.31
N LYS A 110 -3.99 9.32 -21.64
CA LYS A 110 -2.78 9.97 -21.13
C LYS A 110 -2.81 10.13 -19.61
N SER A 111 -3.98 10.44 -19.05
CA SER A 111 -4.14 10.59 -17.59
C SER A 111 -3.96 9.24 -16.89
N LEU A 112 -4.57 8.18 -17.43
CA LEU A 112 -4.45 6.82 -16.92
C LEU A 112 -2.97 6.41 -16.85
N ILE A 113 -2.25 6.56 -17.98
CA ILE A 113 -0.83 6.20 -18.08
C ILE A 113 0.00 6.84 -16.96
N TYR A 114 -0.12 8.16 -16.81
CA TYR A 114 0.63 8.86 -15.76
C TYR A 114 0.19 8.48 -14.34
N ILE A 115 -1.09 8.19 -14.12
CA ILE A 115 -1.57 7.74 -12.82
C ILE A 115 -0.89 6.43 -12.44
N GLU A 116 -0.89 5.42 -13.32
CA GLU A 116 -0.31 4.13 -12.95
C GLU A 116 1.21 4.18 -12.82
N GLU A 117 1.89 4.95 -13.68
CA GLU A 117 3.35 5.07 -13.63
C GLU A 117 3.81 5.82 -12.38
N GLU A 118 3.22 6.98 -12.09
CA GLU A 118 3.64 7.80 -10.96
C GLU A 118 3.28 7.17 -9.62
N LEU A 119 2.14 6.47 -9.54
CA LEU A 119 1.73 5.79 -8.32
C LEU A 119 2.58 4.54 -8.04
N ASP A 120 2.93 3.75 -9.06
CA ASP A 120 3.83 2.60 -8.91
C ASP A 120 5.21 3.07 -8.42
N LEU A 121 5.76 4.14 -9.00
CA LEU A 121 7.03 4.74 -8.58
C LEU A 121 6.97 5.29 -7.15
N HIS A 122 5.86 5.94 -6.78
CA HIS A 122 5.64 6.45 -5.44
C HIS A 122 5.64 5.33 -4.39
N ILE A 123 4.86 4.26 -4.61
CA ILE A 123 4.82 3.09 -3.71
C ILE A 123 6.21 2.46 -3.55
N ARG A 124 6.94 2.28 -4.66
CA ARG A 124 8.32 1.75 -4.58
C ARG A 124 9.26 2.66 -3.82
N PHE A 125 9.10 3.98 -3.95
CA PHE A 125 9.87 4.94 -3.17
C PHE A 125 9.56 4.79 -1.68
N GLU A 126 8.28 4.67 -1.32
CA GLU A 126 7.86 4.50 0.06
C GLU A 126 8.44 3.21 0.65
N GLU A 127 8.24 2.07 -0.03
CA GLU A 127 8.69 0.76 0.44
C GLU A 127 10.22 0.65 0.53
N LYS A 128 10.97 1.20 -0.43
CA LYS A 128 12.43 1.03 -0.50
C LYS A 128 13.22 2.09 0.27
N GLN A 129 12.64 3.26 0.52
CA GLN A 129 13.36 4.39 1.11
C GLN A 129 12.67 4.91 2.36
N MET A 130 11.36 5.15 2.34
CA MET A 130 10.67 5.71 3.51
C MET A 130 10.48 4.68 4.62
N PHE A 131 10.01 3.48 4.28
CA PHE A 131 9.70 2.45 5.26
C PHE A 131 10.91 2.02 6.09
N PRO A 132 12.10 1.81 5.50
CA PRO A 132 13.32 1.55 6.29
C PRO A 132 13.67 2.68 7.27
N GLU A 133 13.39 3.94 6.93
CA GLU A 133 13.62 5.07 7.83
C GLU A 133 12.56 5.13 8.94
N PHE A 134 11.28 4.89 8.62
CA PHE A 134 10.21 4.82 9.62
C PHE A 134 10.41 3.68 10.63
N GLU A 135 10.93 2.52 10.19
CA GLU A 135 11.18 1.38 11.06
C GLU A 135 12.16 1.70 12.21
N LYS A 136 13.09 2.65 12.02
CA LYS A 136 14.02 3.09 13.08
C LYS A 136 13.31 3.68 14.29
N ASN A 137 12.13 4.28 14.09
CA ASN A 137 11.32 4.93 15.13
C ASN A 137 10.00 4.20 15.42
N ALA A 138 9.80 3.03 14.80
CA ALA A 138 8.57 2.27 14.91
C ALA A 138 8.50 1.49 16.22
N THR A 139 7.33 1.52 16.87
CA THR A 139 7.05 0.67 18.03
C THR A 139 5.88 -0.24 17.72
N GLN A 140 5.82 -1.41 18.36
CA GLN A 140 4.72 -2.36 18.17
C GLN A 140 3.34 -1.73 18.41
N LYS A 141 3.23 -0.80 19.35
CA LYS A 141 1.99 -0.04 19.58
C LYS A 141 1.63 0.82 18.38
N LYS A 142 2.57 1.59 17.82
CA LYS A 142 2.33 2.43 16.63
C LYS A 142 1.98 1.57 15.40
N LEU A 143 2.71 0.48 15.18
CA LEU A 143 2.51 -0.41 14.04
C LEU A 143 1.13 -1.08 14.07
N LYS A 144 0.64 -1.49 15.24
CA LYS A 144 -0.74 -2.00 15.37
C LYS A 144 -1.80 -0.96 14.99
N VAL A 145 -1.66 0.27 15.48
CA VAL A 145 -2.58 1.37 15.14
C VAL A 145 -2.58 1.62 13.63
N ILE A 146 -1.39 1.71 13.01
CA ILE A 146 -1.26 1.89 11.56
C ILE A 146 -1.95 0.76 10.80
N ASN A 147 -1.68 -0.49 11.19
CA ASN A 147 -2.29 -1.65 10.56
C ASN A 147 -3.83 -1.62 10.64
N GLU A 148 -4.38 -1.23 11.79
CA GLU A 148 -5.84 -1.06 11.95
C GLU A 148 -6.40 0.02 11.00
N GLN A 149 -5.72 1.17 10.88
CA GLN A 149 -6.14 2.24 9.97
C GLN A 149 -6.11 1.76 8.51
N PHE A 150 -5.03 1.14 8.06
CA PHE A 150 -4.96 0.59 6.70
C PHE A 150 -5.99 -0.52 6.47
N ASN A 151 -6.27 -1.35 7.49
CA ASN A 151 -7.27 -2.41 7.41
C ASN A 151 -8.73 -1.92 7.35
N SER A 152 -8.97 -0.62 7.58
CA SER A 152 -10.28 0.00 7.36
C SER A 152 -10.54 0.39 5.89
N LEU A 153 -9.50 0.46 5.06
CA LEU A 153 -9.64 0.90 3.67
C LEU A 153 -10.45 -0.11 2.83
N LEU A 154 -11.09 0.39 1.78
CA LEU A 154 -11.58 -0.49 0.72
C LEU A 154 -10.41 -1.03 -0.11
N THR A 155 -10.67 -2.06 -0.90
CA THR A 155 -9.71 -2.71 -1.77
C THR A 155 -10.25 -2.78 -3.20
N ASN A 156 -9.40 -3.14 -4.15
CA ASN A 156 -9.81 -3.31 -5.55
C ASN A 156 -10.99 -4.28 -5.72
N ALA A 157 -11.14 -5.25 -4.81
CA ALA A 157 -12.21 -6.24 -4.85
C ALA A 157 -13.60 -5.65 -4.55
N ASP A 158 -13.66 -4.48 -3.89
CA ASP A 158 -14.91 -3.79 -3.57
C ASP A 158 -15.51 -3.04 -4.78
N TRP A 159 -14.76 -2.94 -5.88
CA TRP A 159 -15.27 -2.43 -7.13
C TRP A 159 -16.12 -3.48 -7.85
N LYS A 160 -17.31 -3.08 -8.30
CA LYS A 160 -18.32 -3.97 -8.87
C LYS A 160 -17.92 -4.49 -10.26
N ASP A 161 -17.26 -3.65 -11.05
CA ASP A 161 -16.95 -3.95 -12.44
C ASP A 161 -15.49 -4.39 -12.60
N GLN A 162 -15.20 -5.65 -12.26
CA GLN A 162 -13.86 -6.23 -12.26
C GLN A 162 -13.39 -6.60 -13.68
N PHE A 163 -13.27 -5.60 -14.56
CA PHE A 163 -12.93 -5.77 -15.97
C PHE A 163 -11.56 -6.41 -16.24
N TRP A 164 -10.70 -6.47 -15.22
CA TRP A 164 -9.34 -7.03 -15.31
C TRP A 164 -9.30 -8.56 -15.23
N LEU A 165 -10.40 -9.22 -14.82
CA LEU A 165 -10.51 -10.68 -14.81
C LEU A 165 -10.51 -11.27 -16.22
#